data_AF-A0A814L294-F1
#
_entry.id   AF-A0A814L294-F1
#
_cell.length_a   1.000
_cell.length_b   1.000
_cell.length_c   1.000
_cell.angle_alpha   90.00
_cell.angle_beta   90.00
_cell.angle_gamma   90.00
#
_symmetry.space_group_name_H-M   'P 1'
#
loop_
_entity.id
_entity.type
_entity.pdbx_description
1 polymer ?
#
loop_
_entity_poly.entity_id
_entity_poly.type
_entity_poly.pdbx_seq_one_letter_code
_entity_poly.pdbx_strand_id
1 'polypeptide(L)'
;MTLVFLISDQSKVQNEEFVLNQPQIRVEQLISTFNQQFITDPYQRRIVHENLIGKQGQGFEIAMCNLNDYRFNINNSSLNAAQASIHNPGEHLKVRKQCDKSLDQFQI
;
A
#
# COMPACT_ATOMS: atom_id res chain seq x y z
N MET A 1 34.69 3.80 -6.19
CA MET A 1 34.49 5.16 -6.72
C MET A 1 33.18 5.15 -7.49
N THR A 2 32.23 5.96 -7.03
CA THR A 2 30.97 6.33 -7.71
C THR A 2 29.88 5.25 -7.82
N LEU A 3 28.93 5.32 -6.89
CA LEU A 3 27.52 5.25 -7.24
C LEU A 3 26.76 6.30 -6.41
N VAL A 4 26.85 7.56 -6.86
CA VAL A 4 26.00 8.67 -6.44
C VAL A 4 25.17 9.02 -7.67
N PHE A 5 23.92 8.57 -7.73
CA PHE A 5 22.83 8.92 -8.66
C PHE A 5 21.70 7.93 -8.27
N LEU A 6 20.53 8.27 -7.73
CA LEU A 6 19.69 9.46 -7.87
C LEU A 6 18.84 9.62 -6.58
N ILE A 7 19.18 10.61 -5.75
CA ILE A 7 18.13 11.34 -5.01
C ILE A 7 17.86 12.56 -5.89
N SER A 8 17.13 12.34 -6.98
CA SER A 8 16.60 13.41 -7.79
C SER A 8 15.16 13.04 -8.07
N ASP A 9 14.29 13.90 -7.58
CA ASP A 9 12.94 14.09 -8.08
C ASP A 9 11.81 13.23 -7.46
N GLN A 10 11.45 13.55 -6.21
CA GLN A 10 10.18 13.15 -5.61
C GLN A 10 8.96 13.91 -6.21
N SER A 11 9.14 14.77 -7.22
CA SER A 11 8.03 15.52 -7.84
C SER A 11 7.36 14.80 -9.01
N LYS A 12 7.84 13.61 -9.40
CA LYS A 12 7.25 12.78 -10.48
C LYS A 12 6.29 11.67 -10.03
N VAL A 13 5.98 11.53 -8.75
CA VAL A 13 5.07 10.47 -8.22
C VAL A 13 3.58 10.85 -8.35
N GLN A 14 3.19 11.60 -9.38
CA GLN A 14 1.78 12.01 -9.57
C GLN A 14 1.14 11.50 -10.86
N ASN A 15 1.86 10.84 -11.77
CA ASN A 15 1.29 10.45 -13.06
C ASN A 15 1.70 9.03 -13.51
N GLU A 16 1.49 8.04 -12.66
CA GLU A 16 1.30 6.68 -13.15
C GLU A 16 -0.20 6.38 -13.07
N GLU A 17 -0.91 6.63 -14.17
CA GLU A 17 -2.23 6.06 -14.40
C GLU A 17 -2.14 4.56 -14.13
N PHE A 18 -2.80 4.13 -13.06
CA PHE A 18 -3.02 2.73 -12.78
C PHE A 18 -3.91 2.18 -13.90
N VAL A 19 -3.29 1.68 -14.97
CA VAL A 19 -3.95 1.03 -16.09
C VAL A 19 -4.70 -0.18 -15.55
N LEU A 20 -6.00 0.00 -15.36
CA LEU A 20 -6.95 -1.00 -14.90
C LEU A 20 -7.20 -2.03 -16.02
N ASN A 21 -6.18 -2.83 -16.36
CA ASN A 21 -6.31 -3.89 -17.35
C ASN A 21 -5.41 -5.10 -17.04
N GLN A 22 -5.57 -5.65 -15.84
CA GLN A 22 -5.05 -6.96 -15.46
C GLN A 22 -6.18 -7.82 -14.89
N PRO A 23 -6.22 -9.13 -15.22
CA PRO A 23 -7.36 -9.99 -14.98
C PRO A 23 -7.62 -10.13 -13.48
N GLN A 24 -8.91 -10.15 -13.12
CA GLN A 24 -9.44 -10.32 -11.77
C GLN A 24 -8.54 -11.22 -10.91
N ILE A 25 -7.78 -10.62 -9.99
CA ILE A 25 -7.07 -11.37 -8.96
C ILE A 25 -8.15 -12.02 -8.11
N ARG A 26 -8.27 -13.34 -8.24
CA ARG A 26 -9.25 -14.17 -7.53
C ARG A 26 -9.04 -13.93 -6.03
N VAL A 27 -10.08 -13.49 -5.32
CA VAL A 27 -10.08 -13.18 -3.87
C VAL A 27 -9.51 -14.31 -3.01
N GLU A 28 -9.52 -15.55 -3.51
CA GLU A 28 -8.89 -16.72 -2.88
C GLU A 28 -7.36 -16.58 -2.68
N GLN A 29 -6.66 -15.79 -3.49
CA GLN A 29 -5.21 -15.55 -3.33
C GLN A 29 -4.87 -14.56 -2.20
N LEU A 30 -5.84 -13.75 -1.75
CA LEU A 30 -5.60 -12.76 -0.69
C LEU A 30 -5.54 -13.38 0.71
N ILE A 31 -6.16 -14.56 0.91
CA ILE A 31 -6.31 -15.19 2.24
C ILE A 31 -5.03 -15.93 2.69
N SER A 32 -4.04 -16.19 1.82
CA SER A 32 -2.82 -16.94 2.18
C SER A 32 -1.62 -16.12 2.65
N THR A 33 -1.77 -14.80 2.89
CA THR A 33 -0.59 -13.91 3.03
C THR A 33 -0.07 -13.79 4.47
N PHE A 34 -0.89 -14.11 5.47
CA PHE A 34 -0.50 -13.93 6.87
C PHE A 34 0.18 -15.19 7.42
N ASN A 35 1.49 -15.29 7.21
CA ASN A 35 2.29 -16.40 7.71
C ASN A 35 2.90 -16.05 9.08
N GLN A 36 2.52 -16.79 10.11
CA GLN A 36 3.25 -16.74 11.38
C GLN A 36 4.55 -17.53 11.23
N GLN A 37 5.69 -16.84 11.32
CA GLN A 37 7.00 -17.49 11.31
C GLN A 37 7.46 -17.74 12.75
N PHE A 38 7.60 -19.01 13.10
CA PHE A 38 8.20 -19.42 14.37
C PHE A 38 9.70 -19.61 14.18
N ILE A 39 10.50 -18.98 15.04
CA ILE A 39 11.94 -19.23 15.13
C ILE A 39 12.12 -20.20 16.31
N THR A 40 12.03 -21.49 16.02
CA THR A 40 12.14 -22.57 17.01
C THR A 40 13.41 -23.38 16.75
N ASP A 41 14.57 -22.77 16.99
CA ASP A 41 15.81 -23.43 17.42
C ASP A 41 16.98 -22.42 17.40
N PRO A 42 17.83 -22.36 18.44
CA PRO A 42 18.97 -21.44 18.46
C PRO A 42 20.08 -21.83 17.46
N TYR A 43 20.04 -23.04 16.89
CA TYR A 43 21.08 -23.56 15.99
C TYR A 43 20.75 -23.44 14.49
N GLN A 44 19.49 -23.22 14.11
CA GLN A 44 19.08 -23.35 12.71
C GLN A 44 19.18 -22.05 11.90
N ARG A 45 19.46 -20.91 12.55
CA ARG A 45 19.61 -19.62 11.87
C ARG A 45 20.63 -18.73 12.58
N ARG A 46 21.93 -18.99 12.36
CA ARG A 46 23.01 -18.12 12.84
C ARG A 46 22.93 -16.78 12.11
N ILE A 47 22.47 -15.73 12.78
CA ILE A 47 22.52 -14.37 12.26
C ILE A 47 23.95 -13.87 12.41
N VAL A 48 24.59 -13.53 11.29
CA VAL A 48 25.93 -12.96 11.25
C VAL A 48 25.91 -11.51 11.74
N HIS A 49 27.01 -11.06 12.36
CA HIS A 49 27.10 -9.72 12.95
C HIS A 49 26.94 -8.59 11.92
N GLU A 50 27.32 -8.85 10.66
CA GLU A 50 27.14 -7.92 9.54
C GLU A 50 25.67 -7.59 9.22
N ASN A 51 24.72 -8.41 9.67
CA ASN A 51 23.28 -8.15 9.48
C ASN A 51 22.67 -7.25 10.58
N LEU A 52 23.49 -6.71 11.49
CA LEU A 52 23.04 -5.77 12.49
C LEU A 52 22.64 -4.45 11.83
N ILE A 53 21.35 -4.11 11.89
CA ILE A 53 20.84 -2.82 11.43
C ILE A 53 21.11 -1.78 12.53
N GLY A 54 21.97 -0.81 12.23
CA GLY A 54 22.37 0.22 13.19
C GLY A 54 23.38 -0.30 14.23
N LYS A 55 23.29 0.17 15.48
CA LYS A 55 24.12 -0.29 16.60
C LYS A 55 23.32 -1.16 17.57
N GLN A 56 24.03 -1.98 18.35
CA GLN A 56 23.41 -2.80 19.40
C GLN A 56 22.63 -1.90 20.37
N GLY A 57 21.36 -2.24 20.62
CA GLY A 57 20.46 -1.47 21.48
C GLY A 57 19.59 -0.43 20.76
N GLN A 58 19.84 -0.11 19.48
CA GLN A 58 19.06 0.88 18.73
C GLN A 58 17.81 0.31 18.03
N GLY A 59 17.56 -1.00 18.12
CA GLY A 59 16.47 -1.65 17.40
C GLY A 59 15.09 -1.07 17.72
N PHE A 60 14.84 -0.66 18.96
CA PHE A 60 13.57 -0.06 19.36
C PHE A 60 13.37 1.34 18.75
N GLU A 61 14.40 2.18 18.74
CA GLU A 61 14.34 3.53 18.18
C GLU A 61 14.10 3.48 16.67
N ILE A 62 14.81 2.60 15.96
CA ILE A 62 14.63 2.38 14.52
C ILE A 62 13.22 1.87 14.21
N ALA A 63 12.71 0.92 15.02
CA ALA A 63 11.35 0.41 14.86
C ALA A 63 10.28 1.51 15.06
N MET A 64 10.46 2.38 16.06
CA MET A 64 9.51 3.46 16.33
C MET A 64 9.54 4.55 15.25
N CYS A 65 10.72 4.90 14.71
CA CYS A 65 10.81 5.84 13.60
C CYS A 65 10.04 5.33 12.38
N ASN A 66 10.33 4.10 11.95
CA ASN A 66 9.66 3.49 10.80
C ASN A 66 8.14 3.33 11.02
N LEU A 67 7.72 2.98 12.25
CA LEU A 67 6.31 2.87 12.59
C LEU A 67 5.58 4.21 12.47
N ASN A 68 6.22 5.31 12.86
CA ASN A 68 5.63 6.65 12.75
C ASN A 68 5.46 7.07 11.28
N ASP A 69 6.46 6.81 10.43
CA ASP A 69 6.36 7.09 8.99
C ASP A 69 5.29 6.23 8.32
N TYR A 70 5.17 4.96 8.73
CA TYR A 70 4.18 4.04 8.18
C TYR A 70 2.74 4.47 8.46
N ARG A 71 2.45 5.12 9.60
CA ARG A 71 1.10 5.62 9.92
C ARG A 71 0.60 6.64 8.92
N PHE A 72 1.48 7.54 8.49
CA PHE A 72 1.14 8.53 7.47
C PHE A 72 0.77 7.86 6.15
N ASN A 73 1.53 6.84 5.75
CA ASN A 73 1.27 6.09 4.52
C ASN A 73 -0.07 5.33 4.56
N ILE A 74 -0.43 4.72 5.68
CA ILE A 74 -1.75 4.06 5.83
C ILE A 74 -2.89 5.07 5.70
N ASN A 75 -2.76 6.24 6.34
CA ASN A 75 -3.78 7.27 6.27
C ASN A 75 -3.98 7.76 4.83
N ASN A 76 -2.89 7.99 4.08
CA ASN A 76 -2.97 8.37 2.67
C ASN A 76 -3.63 7.31 1.80
N SER A 77 -3.28 6.03 1.99
CA SER A 77 -3.92 4.93 1.26
C SER A 77 -5.43 4.86 1.56
N SER A 78 -5.82 5.11 2.81
CA SER A 78 -7.22 5.09 3.23
C SER A 78 -8.00 6.26 2.65
N LEU A 79 -7.40 7.46 2.61
CA LEU A 79 -7.97 8.64 1.98
C LEU A 79 -8.16 8.45 0.48
N ASN A 80 -7.15 7.93 -0.22
CA ASN A 80 -7.22 7.65 -1.65
C ASN A 80 -8.32 6.62 -1.96
N ALA A 81 -8.43 5.57 -1.14
CA ALA A 81 -9.51 4.59 -1.26
C ALA A 81 -10.89 5.24 -1.05
N ALA A 82 -11.03 6.12 -0.07
CA ALA A 82 -12.27 6.86 0.17
C ALA A 82 -12.63 7.76 -1.03
N GLN A 83 -11.65 8.48 -1.59
CA GLN A 83 -11.86 9.31 -2.77
C GLN A 83 -12.30 8.48 -3.99
N ALA A 84 -11.64 7.35 -4.24
CA ALA A 84 -12.02 6.42 -5.30
C ALA A 84 -13.42 5.84 -5.07
N SER A 85 -13.79 5.56 -3.81
CA SER A 85 -15.11 5.05 -3.44
C SER A 85 -16.25 6.05 -3.68
N ILE A 86 -15.95 7.35 -3.77
CA ILE A 86 -16.94 8.39 -4.11
C ILE A 86 -16.94 8.65 -5.61
N HIS A 87 -15.75 8.75 -6.21
CA HIS A 87 -15.60 9.10 -7.62
C HIS A 87 -16.15 7.99 -8.54
N ASN A 88 -15.82 6.72 -8.27
CA ASN A 88 -16.22 5.61 -9.14
C ASN A 88 -17.74 5.43 -9.20
N PRO A 89 -18.49 5.44 -8.07
CA PRO A 89 -19.94 5.42 -8.14
C PRO A 89 -20.51 6.68 -8.76
N GLY A 90 -19.94 7.87 -8.48
CA GLY A 90 -20.38 9.12 -9.10
C GLY A 90 -20.36 9.08 -10.62
N GLU A 91 -19.29 8.55 -11.22
CA GLU A 91 -19.22 8.35 -12.67
C GLU A 91 -20.18 7.26 -13.15
N HIS A 92 -20.35 6.17 -12.40
CA HIS A 92 -21.29 5.10 -12.73
C HIS A 92 -22.76 5.58 -12.74
N LEU A 93 -23.14 6.44 -11.79
CA LEU A 93 -24.50 6.98 -11.65
C LEU A 93 -24.93 7.82 -12.87
N LYS A 94 -23.98 8.49 -13.54
CA LYS A 94 -24.23 9.30 -14.74
C LYS A 94 -24.51 8.45 -15.98
N VAL A 95 -23.79 7.33 -16.13
CA VAL A 95 -23.86 6.48 -17.34
C VAL A 95 -24.97 5.43 -17.26
N ARG A 96 -25.33 4.99 -16.05
CA ARG A 96 -26.35 3.95 -15.83
C ARG A 96 -27.76 4.56 -15.89
N LYS A 97 -28.60 4.03 -16.79
CA LYS A 97 -30.00 4.41 -16.94
C LYS A 97 -30.93 3.29 -16.43
N GLN A 98 -31.94 3.67 -15.66
CA GLN A 98 -33.06 2.81 -15.21
C GLN A 98 -34.33 3.66 -15.11
N CYS A 99 -35.50 3.06 -15.38
CA CYS A 99 -36.79 3.79 -15.37
C CYS A 99 -36.77 5.06 -16.24
N ASP A 100 -36.18 4.95 -17.44
CA ASP A 100 -36.00 6.01 -18.43
C ASP A 100 -35.24 7.26 -17.95
N LYS A 101 -34.59 7.17 -16.78
CA LYS A 101 -33.78 8.24 -16.17
C LYS A 101 -32.38 7.73 -15.81
N SER A 102 -31.43 8.64 -15.68
CA SER A 102 -30.11 8.30 -15.10
C SER A 102 -30.22 8.19 -13.58
N LEU A 103 -29.37 7.38 -12.96
CA LEU A 103 -29.46 7.08 -11.54
C LEU A 103 -29.15 8.30 -10.63
N ASP A 104 -28.44 9.29 -11.14
CA ASP A 104 -28.16 10.56 -10.46
C ASP A 104 -29.38 11.47 -10.28
N GLN A 105 -30.49 11.21 -10.99
CA GLN A 105 -31.73 11.99 -10.89
C GLN A 105 -32.65 11.53 -9.76
N PHE A 106 -32.33 10.42 -9.09
CA PHE A 106 -33.07 9.96 -7.94
C PHE A 106 -32.56 10.66 -6.67
N GLN A 107 -33.46 11.30 -5.93
CA GLN A 107 -33.15 11.77 -4.59
C GLN A 107 -33.07 10.56 -3.65
N ILE A 108 -32.05 10.55 -2.80
CA ILE A 108 -31.94 9.67 -1.62
C ILE A 108 -32.74 10.23 -0.45
#